data_AF-A0A2K2VT57-F1
#
_entry.id   AF-A0A2K2VT57-F1
#
_cell.length_a   1.000
_cell.length_b   1.000
_cell.length_c   1.000
_cell.angle_alpha   90.00
_cell.angle_beta   90.00
_cell.angle_gamma   90.00
#
_symmetry.space_group_name_H-M   'P 1'
#
loop_
_entity.id
_entity.type
_entity.pdbx_description
1 polymer ?
#
loop_
_entity_poly.entity_id
_entity_poly.type
_entity_poly.pdbx_seq_one_letter_code
_entity_poly.pdbx_strand_id
1 'polypeptide(L)'
;MTVDNFIGNDTDDEFNIVLIRRPNDFRLAFIVKYIGPEWIFIEPGESLVLDVDGERMAFGGLGSEGNKDVIFNGMVREMAIYDITPEQLKKISNANEVKCKLVEVNYKFSRSNIECFRYFYEKYVVPIQ
;
A
#
# COMPACT_ATOMS: atom_id res chain seq x y z
N MET A 1 -1.93 -15.97 16.45
CA MET A 1 -2.09 -14.95 15.39
C MET A 1 -0.74 -14.83 14.73
N THR A 2 -0.60 -15.27 13.49
CA THR A 2 0.65 -15.15 12.74
C THR A 2 0.46 -14.00 11.77
N VAL A 3 1.22 -12.93 11.96
CA VAL A 3 1.24 -11.81 11.02
C VAL A 3 2.46 -12.03 10.14
N ASP A 4 2.24 -12.43 8.89
CA ASP A 4 3.30 -12.48 7.90
C ASP A 4 3.43 -11.06 7.34
N ASN A 5 4.29 -10.26 7.97
CA ASN A 5 4.65 -8.95 7.45
C ASN A 5 5.61 -9.12 6.28
N PHE A 6 5.21 -8.65 5.10
CA PHE A 6 6.15 -8.42 4.01
C PHE A 6 6.32 -6.93 3.84
N ILE A 7 7.54 -6.48 4.07
CA ILE A 7 7.99 -5.13 3.76
C ILE A 7 8.52 -5.22 2.33
N GLY A 8 7.93 -4.47 1.41
CA GLY A 8 8.54 -4.29 0.09
C GLY A 8 9.90 -3.63 0.30
N ASN A 9 10.97 -4.28 -0.18
CA ASN A 9 12.39 -3.94 0.00
C ASN A 9 12.71 -2.54 0.59
N ASP A 10 13.50 -2.58 1.67
CA ASP A 10 14.38 -1.62 2.39
C ASP A 10 14.77 -0.23 1.80
N THR A 11 14.35 0.15 0.59
CA THR A 11 14.70 1.45 0.00
C THR A 11 13.51 2.39 -0.16
N ASP A 12 12.28 1.88 -0.31
CA ASP A 12 11.08 2.72 -0.47
C ASP A 12 9.95 2.25 0.46
N ASP A 13 10.03 2.64 1.74
CA ASP A 13 9.03 2.38 2.79
C ASP A 13 7.61 2.94 2.50
N GLU A 14 7.42 3.58 1.34
CA GLU A 14 6.20 4.31 0.99
C GLU A 14 5.00 3.40 0.75
N PHE A 15 5.22 2.18 0.23
CA PHE A 15 4.15 1.27 -0.21
C PHE A 15 4.39 -0.17 0.27
N ASN A 16 3.51 -0.68 1.13
CA ASN A 16 3.68 -1.99 1.77
C ASN A 16 2.40 -2.83 1.74
N ILE A 17 2.52 -4.13 1.49
CA ILE A 17 1.38 -5.06 1.56
C ILE A 17 1.56 -5.99 2.75
N VAL A 18 0.55 -6.05 3.61
CA VAL A 18 0.53 -6.93 4.78
C VAL A 18 -0.52 -8.01 4.60
N LEU A 19 -0.15 -9.26 4.90
CA LEU A 19 -1.07 -10.39 4.99
C LEU A 19 -1.26 -10.76 6.47
N ILE A 20 -2.50 -10.62 6.93
CA ILE A 20 -2.90 -10.99 8.30
C ILE A 20 -3.60 -12.34 8.23
N ARG A 21 -2.96 -13.39 8.76
CA ARG A 21 -3.56 -14.74 8.82
C ARG A 21 -4.27 -14.97 10.15
N ARG A 22 -5.49 -15.48 10.06
CA ARG A 22 -6.32 -15.98 11.16
C ARG A 22 -6.59 -17.47 10.92
N PRO A 23 -6.96 -18.27 11.95
CA PRO A 23 -7.11 -19.72 11.80
C PRO A 23 -8.03 -20.18 10.67
N ASN A 24 -9.05 -19.39 10.31
CA ASN A 24 -10.05 -19.72 9.28
C ASN A 24 -10.22 -18.60 8.24
N ASP A 25 -9.34 -17.59 8.22
CA ASP A 25 -9.54 -16.38 7.42
C ASP A 25 -8.20 -15.67 7.18
N PHE A 26 -8.14 -14.84 6.14
CA PHE A 26 -7.01 -13.94 5.93
C PHE A 26 -7.48 -12.57 5.45
N ARG A 27 -6.73 -11.53 5.81
CA ARG A 27 -6.94 -10.17 5.31
C ARG A 27 -5.65 -9.65 4.69
N LEU A 28 -5.77 -9.03 3.52
CA LEU A 28 -4.71 -8.24 2.92
C LEU A 28 -4.97 -6.77 3.24
N ALA A 29 -3.91 -6.05 3.57
CA ALA A 29 -3.94 -4.61 3.80
C ALA A 29 -2.84 -3.95 2.98
N PHE A 30 -3.19 -2.84 2.33
CA PHE A 30 -2.24 -1.98 1.64
C PHE A 30 -1.92 -0.78 2.52
N ILE A 31 -0.70 -0.71 3.01
CA ILE A 31 -0.19 0.36 3.86
C ILE A 31 0.55 1.36 2.98
N VAL A 32 0.15 2.63 3.07
CA VAL A 32 0.83 3.73 2.39
C VAL A 32 1.39 4.69 3.42
N LYS A 33 2.65 5.07 3.25
CA LYS A 33 3.40 5.97 4.12
C LYS A 33 3.84 7.18 3.30
N TYR A 34 3.37 8.35 3.71
CA TYR A 34 3.86 9.63 3.22
C TYR A 34 4.90 10.18 4.20
N ILE A 35 6.04 10.65 3.67
CA ILE A 35 7.00 11.49 4.38
C ILE A 35 7.22 12.77 3.58
N GLY A 36 7.09 13.92 4.23
CA GLY A 36 7.32 15.19 3.56
C GLY A 36 7.43 16.38 4.51
N PRO A 37 7.58 17.60 3.97
CA PRO A 37 7.74 18.81 4.76
C PRO A 37 6.42 19.30 5.38
N GLU A 38 5.28 18.92 4.80
CA GLU A 38 3.94 19.38 5.19
C GLU A 38 2.96 18.22 5.29
N TRP A 39 1.98 18.36 6.18
CA TRP A 39 0.87 17.42 6.32
C TRP A 39 0.00 17.45 5.06
N ILE A 40 -0.32 16.28 4.53
CA ILE A 40 -1.25 16.13 3.39
C ILE A 40 -2.66 15.74 3.85
N PHE A 41 -2.82 15.46 5.14
CA PHE A 41 -4.07 15.13 5.79
C PHE A 41 -4.82 14.00 5.07
N ILE A 42 -4.27 12.79 5.12
CA ILE A 42 -4.95 11.62 4.56
C ILE A 42 -6.23 11.36 5.37
N GLU A 43 -7.38 11.77 4.81
CA GLU A 43 -8.69 11.60 5.43
C GLU A 43 -9.28 10.20 5.17
N PRO A 44 -10.26 9.75 5.97
CA PRO A 44 -11.03 8.55 5.66
C PRO A 44 -11.75 8.64 4.31
N GLY A 45 -11.90 7.50 3.63
CA GLY A 45 -12.58 7.41 2.32
C GLY A 45 -11.62 7.08 1.18
N GLU A 46 -11.98 7.47 -0.05
CA GLU A 46 -11.20 7.21 -1.26
C GLU A 46 -10.00 8.17 -1.42
N SER A 47 -9.05 8.09 -0.49
CA SER A 47 -7.86 8.95 -0.47
C SER A 47 -6.68 8.38 -1.25
N LEU A 48 -6.76 7.13 -1.72
CA LEU A 48 -5.75 6.48 -2.54
C LEU A 48 -6.37 6.00 -3.86
N VAL A 49 -5.74 6.38 -4.97
CA VAL A 49 -6.12 5.93 -6.31
C VAL A 49 -4.89 5.39 -7.01
N LEU A 50 -4.99 4.17 -7.54
CA LEU A 50 -4.05 3.62 -8.49
C LEU A 50 -4.62 3.69 -9.90
N ASP A 51 -3.78 4.01 -10.86
CA ASP A 51 -4.01 3.76 -12.27
C ASP A 51 -3.07 2.62 -12.67
N VAL A 52 -3.66 1.46 -12.96
CA VAL A 52 -2.97 0.20 -13.25
C VAL A 52 -3.20 -0.12 -14.72
N ASP A 53 -2.16 0.06 -15.54
CA ASP A 53 -2.25 -0.11 -17.01
C ASP A 53 -3.42 0.66 -17.66
N GLY A 54 -3.78 1.84 -17.13
CA GLY A 54 -4.90 2.66 -17.62
C GLY A 54 -6.24 2.38 -16.93
N GLU A 55 -6.32 1.39 -16.03
CA GLU A 55 -7.51 1.09 -15.23
C GLU A 55 -7.46 1.80 -13.87
N ARG A 56 -8.45 2.67 -13.60
CA ARG A 56 -8.58 3.35 -12.31
C ARG A 56 -9.08 2.38 -11.22
N MET A 57 -8.32 2.28 -10.14
CA MET A 57 -8.62 1.53 -8.92
C MET A 57 -8.57 2.47 -7.71
N ALA A 58 -9.74 2.80 -7.13
CA ALA A 58 -9.82 3.60 -5.91
C ALA A 58 -9.87 2.71 -4.66
N PHE A 59 -9.22 3.17 -3.59
CA PHE A 59 -9.08 2.45 -2.33
C PHE A 59 -9.65 3.27 -1.19
N GLY A 60 -10.60 2.66 -0.47
CA GLY A 60 -11.16 3.20 0.77
C GLY A 60 -10.25 2.88 1.96
N GLY A 61 -9.95 3.87 2.79
CA GLY A 61 -9.14 3.72 4.00
C GLY A 61 -9.71 4.47 5.20
N LEU A 62 -9.13 4.21 6.38
CA LEU A 62 -9.48 4.91 7.63
C LEU A 62 -8.76 6.26 7.78
N GLY A 63 -8.00 6.70 6.77
CA GLY A 63 -7.12 7.86 6.87
C GLY A 63 -5.91 7.61 7.77
N SER A 64 -5.23 8.70 8.15
CA SER A 64 -4.00 8.68 8.93
C SER A 64 -4.14 9.21 10.36
N GLU A 65 -5.34 9.59 10.84
CA GLU A 65 -5.54 10.31 12.10
C GLU A 65 -4.82 9.69 13.32
N GLY A 66 -4.84 8.36 13.45
CA GLY A 66 -4.14 7.64 14.53
C GLY A 66 -2.67 7.29 14.25
N ASN A 67 -2.14 7.69 13.09
CA ASN A 67 -0.83 7.27 12.55
C ASN A 67 -0.07 8.45 11.91
N LYS A 68 -0.02 9.58 12.63
CA LYS A 68 0.75 10.78 12.28
C LYS A 68 1.93 10.93 13.24
N ASP A 69 3.06 11.43 12.73
CA ASP A 69 4.25 11.65 13.55
C ASP A 69 5.13 12.75 12.97
N VAL A 70 5.92 13.42 13.82
CA VAL A 70 6.97 14.34 13.39
C VAL A 70 8.30 13.61 13.53
N ILE A 71 9.00 13.43 12.42
CA ILE A 71 10.25 12.69 12.35
C ILE A 71 11.46 13.64 12.24
N PHE A 72 12.66 13.08 12.13
CA PHE A 72 13.91 13.84 12.11
C PHE A 72 13.91 14.96 11.06
N ASN A 73 14.61 16.05 11.35
CA ASN A 73 14.62 17.29 10.56
C ASN A 73 13.27 18.01 10.41
N GLY A 74 12.30 17.73 11.28
CA GLY A 74 10.99 18.41 11.25
C GLY A 74 10.09 17.98 10.10
N MET A 75 10.43 16.89 9.41
CA MET A 75 9.54 16.27 8.43
C MET A 75 8.36 15.62 9.14
N VAL A 76 7.24 15.51 8.44
CA VAL A 76 6.04 14.83 8.92
C VAL A 76 5.91 13.47 8.27
N ARG A 77 5.35 12.52 9.00
CA ARG A 77 5.00 11.18 8.52
C ARG A 77 3.51 10.95 8.71
N GLU A 78 2.84 10.49 7.66
CA GLU A 78 1.46 9.99 7.72
C GLU A 78 1.43 8.56 7.21
N MET A 79 0.72 7.66 7.91
CA MET A 79 0.49 6.30 7.45
C MET A 79 -1.01 6.00 7.40
N ALA A 80 -1.47 5.47 6.27
CA ALA A 80 -2.85 5.06 6.08
C ALA A 80 -2.90 3.58 5.67
N ILE A 81 -3.97 2.90 6.10
CA ILE A 81 -4.20 1.48 5.82
C ILE A 81 -5.47 1.37 4.98
N TYR A 82 -5.34 0.67 3.86
CA TYR A 82 -6.39 0.43 2.89
C TYR A 82 -6.68 -1.07 2.78
N ASP A 83 -7.93 -1.42 2.53
CA ASP A 83 -8.29 -2.79 2.18
C ASP A 83 -7.93 -3.08 0.74
N ILE A 84 -7.34 -4.25 0.50
CA ILE A 84 -7.02 -4.74 -0.84
C ILE A 84 -7.44 -6.19 -0.97
N THR A 85 -8.05 -6.53 -2.10
CA THR A 85 -8.45 -7.91 -2.42
C THR A 85 -7.30 -8.67 -3.10
N PRO A 86 -7.28 -10.00 -3.05
CA PRO A 86 -6.34 -10.81 -3.83
C PRO A 86 -6.38 -10.49 -5.33
N GLU A 87 -7.56 -10.21 -5.88
CA GLU A 87 -7.75 -9.88 -7.30
C GLU A 87 -7.11 -8.52 -7.64
N GLN A 88 -7.31 -7.52 -6.79
CA GLN A 88 -6.67 -6.21 -6.95
C GLN A 88 -5.14 -6.31 -6.84
N LEU A 89 -4.65 -7.05 -5.85
CA LEU A 89 -3.21 -7.28 -5.70
C LEU A 89 -2.63 -8.03 -6.92
N LYS A 90 -3.33 -9.06 -7.41
CA LYS A 90 -2.96 -9.76 -8.65
C LYS A 90 -2.83 -8.80 -9.84
N LYS A 91 -3.77 -7.87 -10.01
CA LYS A 91 -3.71 -6.87 -11.10
C LYS A 91 -2.44 -6.02 -10.97
N ILE A 92 -2.18 -5.47 -9.78
CA ILE A 92 -0.99 -4.63 -9.53
C ILE A 92 0.31 -5.42 -9.75
N SER A 93 0.39 -6.66 -9.25
CA SER A 93 1.57 -7.52 -9.36
C SER A 93 1.94 -7.92 -10.80
N ASN A 94 0.97 -7.91 -11.72
CA ASN A 94 1.14 -8.24 -13.13
C ASN A 94 1.17 -7.02 -14.05
N ALA A 95 1.07 -5.81 -13.50
CA ALA A 95 0.99 -4.59 -14.27
C ALA A 95 2.32 -4.22 -14.94
N ASN A 96 2.24 -3.54 -16.09
CA ASN A 96 3.40 -2.95 -16.74
C ASN A 96 3.71 -1.55 -16.18
N GLU A 97 2.66 -0.78 -15.89
CA GLU A 97 2.75 0.53 -15.27
C GLU A 97 1.72 0.68 -14.15
N VAL A 98 2.17 1.24 -13.02
CA VAL A 98 1.30 1.65 -11.92
C VAL A 98 1.62 3.10 -11.55
N LYS A 99 0.64 3.98 -11.72
CA LYS A 99 0.66 5.35 -11.19
C LYS A 99 -0.20 5.39 -9.95
N CYS A 100 0.21 6.17 -8.96
CA CYS A 100 -0.47 6.28 -7.68
C CYS A 100 -0.72 7.74 -7.37
N LYS A 101 -1.93 8.07 -6.93
CA LYS A 101 -2.30 9.36 -6.40
C LYS A 101 -2.79 9.15 -4.97
N LEU A 102 -2.08 9.74 -4.01
CA LEU A 102 -2.45 9.77 -2.60
C LEU A 102 -2.84 11.20 -2.24
N VAL A 103 -4.12 11.44 -1.98
CA VAL A 103 -4.69 12.79 -1.89
C VAL A 103 -4.31 13.58 -3.16
N GLU A 104 -3.46 14.60 -3.09
CA GLU A 104 -2.96 15.38 -4.24
C GLU A 104 -1.51 15.06 -4.63
N VAL A 105 -0.87 14.11 -3.94
CA VAL A 105 0.53 13.72 -4.19
C VAL A 105 0.57 12.58 -5.21
N ASN A 106 1.34 12.77 -6.28
CA ASN A 106 1.50 11.79 -7.34
C ASN A 106 2.80 11.00 -7.16
N TYR A 107 2.67 9.68 -7.27
CA TYR A 107 3.73 8.70 -7.21
C TYR A 107 3.71 7.83 -8.46
N LYS A 108 4.86 7.28 -8.79
CA LYS A 108 4.98 6.24 -9.82
C LYS A 108 5.71 5.06 -9.21
N PHE A 109 5.12 3.88 -9.33
CA PHE A 109 5.79 2.69 -8.83
C PHE A 109 7.01 2.43 -9.71
N SER A 110 8.15 2.21 -9.06
CA SER A 110 9.31 1.65 -9.74
C SER A 110 9.02 0.22 -10.16
N ARG A 111 9.79 -0.28 -11.12
CA ARG A 111 9.77 -1.69 -11.48
C ARG A 111 10.04 -2.59 -10.27
N SER A 112 10.93 -2.17 -9.37
CA SER A 112 11.24 -2.89 -8.14
C SER A 112 10.04 -2.98 -7.20
N ASN A 113 9.21 -1.94 -7.08
CA ASN A 113 7.97 -2.03 -6.28
C ASN A 113 7.01 -3.09 -6.84
N ILE A 114 6.81 -3.10 -8.16
CA ILE A 114 5.95 -4.08 -8.84
C ILE A 114 6.50 -5.50 -8.67
N GLU A 115 7.82 -5.70 -8.82
CA GLU A 115 8.47 -6.99 -8.62
C GLU A 115 8.35 -7.50 -7.17
N CYS A 116 8.46 -6.61 -6.18
CA CYS A 116 8.21 -6.94 -4.78
C CYS A 116 6.76 -7.40 -4.55
N PHE A 117 5.78 -6.69 -5.13
CA PHE A 117 4.37 -7.06 -5.01
C PHE A 117 4.06 -8.37 -5.73
N ARG A 118 4.72 -8.65 -6.85
CA ARG A 118 4.64 -9.94 -7.55
C ARG A 118 5.18 -11.08 -6.71
N TYR A 119 6.39 -10.93 -6.19
CA TYR A 119 6.99 -11.93 -5.30
C TYR A 119 6.11 -12.21 -4.08
N PHE A 120 5.58 -11.16 -3.46
CA PHE A 120 4.66 -11.33 -2.33
C PHE A 120 3.38 -12.08 -2.70
N TYR A 121 2.74 -11.68 -3.81
CA TYR A 121 1.52 -12.31 -4.30
C TYR A 121 1.75 -13.81 -4.58
N GLU A 122 2.79 -14.15 -5.34
CA GLU A 122 3.13 -15.53 -5.69
C GLU A 122 3.48 -16.38 -4.47
N LYS A 123 4.23 -15.81 -3.52
CA LYS A 123 4.73 -16.58 -2.37
C LYS A 123 3.70 -16.76 -1.27
N TYR A 124 2.86 -15.76 -1.01
CA TYR A 124 2.00 -15.75 0.18
C TYR A 124 0.51 -15.78 -0.10
N VAL A 125 0.07 -15.28 -1.26
CA VAL A 125 -1.36 -15.16 -1.60
C VAL A 125 -1.82 -16.31 -2.48
N VAL A 126 -1.09 -16.66 -3.55
CA VAL A 126 -1.44 -17.82 -4.41
C VAL A 126 -1.63 -19.13 -3.63
N PRO A 127 -0.81 -19.48 -2.62
CA PRO A 127 -0.97 -20.76 -1.91
C PRO A 127 -2.23 -20.88 -1.02
N ILE A 128 -2.98 -19.79 -0.83
CA ILE A 128 -4.15 -19.74 0.06
C ILE A 128 -5.44 -19.35 -0.63
N GLN A 129 -5.41 -19.15 -1.94
CA GLN A 129 -6.60 -19.09 -2.78
C GLN A 129 -7.08 -20.51 -3.10
#